data_AF-M0AXT3-F1
#
_entry.id   AF-M0AXT3-F1
#
_cell.length_a   1.000
_cell.length_b   1.000
_cell.length_c   1.000
_cell.angle_alpha   90.00
_cell.angle_beta   90.00
_cell.angle_gamma   90.00
#
_symmetry.space_group_name_H-M   'P 1'
#
loop_
_entity.id
_entity.type
_entity.pdbx_description
1 polymer ?
#
loop_
_entity_poly.entity_id
_entity_poly.type
_entity_poly.pdbx_seq_one_letter_code
_entity_poly.pdbx_strand_id
1 'polypeptide(L)'
;MTAIRDELAIAVGVGDRFCVEVAQCEGTLVATHPREGSPLDIAVVEGIDQLEGVPATPVEVEIEPRIVEDYVVGRLVAVDCSTPDLP
;
A
#
# COMPACT_ATOMS: atom_id res chain seq x y z
N MET A 1 21.36 7.98 -12.15
CA MET A 1 21.73 8.31 -10.77
C MET A 1 20.71 9.30 -10.22
N THR A 2 19.74 8.79 -9.49
CA THR A 2 18.78 9.57 -8.69
C THR A 2 18.66 8.86 -7.34
N ALA A 3 19.76 8.86 -6.57
CA ALA A 3 19.93 8.11 -5.33
C ALA A 3 18.77 8.32 -4.33
N ILE A 4 18.24 9.55 -4.28
CA ILE A 4 17.19 9.94 -3.32
C ILE A 4 15.84 9.24 -3.61
N ARG A 5 15.51 8.96 -4.88
CA ARG A 5 14.28 8.20 -5.22
C ARG A 5 14.44 6.72 -4.90
N ASP A 6 15.63 6.17 -5.07
CA ASP A 6 15.94 4.78 -4.73
C ASP A 6 15.92 4.55 -3.21
N GLU A 7 16.51 5.44 -2.41
CA GLU A 7 16.54 5.31 -0.95
C GLU A 7 15.13 5.34 -0.33
N LEU A 8 14.28 6.26 -0.78
CA LEU A 8 12.89 6.31 -0.35
C LEU A 8 12.11 5.08 -0.84
N ALA A 9 12.34 4.63 -2.08
CA ALA A 9 11.72 3.43 -2.61
C ALA A 9 12.12 2.18 -1.81
N ILE A 10 13.37 2.08 -1.39
CA ILE A 10 13.86 1.01 -0.52
C ILE A 10 13.24 1.12 0.88
N ALA A 11 13.11 2.33 1.42
CA ALA A 11 12.54 2.58 2.74
C ALA A 11 11.06 2.18 2.82
N VAL A 12 10.26 2.56 1.81
CA VAL A 12 8.83 2.19 1.72
C VAL A 12 8.62 0.75 1.21
N GLY A 13 9.64 0.13 0.61
CA GLY A 13 9.53 -1.23 0.06
C GLY A 13 8.75 -1.27 -1.25
N VAL A 14 9.12 -0.43 -2.21
CA VAL A 14 8.55 -0.46 -3.56
C VAL A 14 8.76 -1.84 -4.18
N GLY A 15 7.68 -2.45 -4.67
CA GLY A 15 7.63 -3.80 -5.21
C GLY A 15 7.45 -4.89 -4.15
N ASP A 16 7.50 -4.54 -2.86
CA ASP A 16 7.11 -5.45 -1.78
C ASP A 16 5.58 -5.41 -1.58
N ARG A 17 5.06 -6.52 -1.06
CA ARG A 17 3.65 -6.67 -0.70
C ARG A 17 3.52 -6.65 0.81
N PHE A 18 2.62 -5.80 1.30
CA PHE A 18 2.33 -5.70 2.71
C PHE A 18 0.85 -5.88 2.96
N CYS A 19 0.55 -6.53 4.07
CA CYS A 19 -0.78 -6.59 4.59
C CYS A 19 -1.02 -5.38 5.47
N VAL A 20 -1.95 -4.53 5.07
CA VAL A 20 -2.22 -3.27 5.75
C VAL A 20 -3.71 -3.09 5.95
N GLU A 21 -4.05 -2.53 7.10
CA GLU A 21 -5.41 -2.11 7.41
C GLU A 21 -5.65 -0.77 6.71
N VAL A 22 -6.51 -0.79 5.70
CA VAL A 22 -6.91 0.44 5.00
C VAL A 22 -8.11 1.06 5.70
N ALA A 23 -8.06 2.37 5.87
CA ALA A 23 -9.14 3.21 6.31
C ALA A 23 -9.60 4.10 5.15
N GLN A 24 -10.90 4.35 5.04
CA GLN A 24 -11.40 5.31 4.07
C GLN A 24 -11.24 6.73 4.61
N CYS A 25 -10.46 7.55 3.91
CA CYS A 25 -10.27 8.96 4.18
C CYS A 25 -10.63 9.76 2.92
N GLU A 26 -11.62 10.65 3.03
CA GLU A 26 -12.04 11.55 1.94
C GLU A 26 -12.36 10.86 0.59
N GLY A 27 -12.81 9.60 0.64
CA GLY A 27 -13.13 8.79 -0.55
C GLY A 27 -11.96 7.99 -1.12
N THR A 28 -10.76 8.11 -0.53
CA THR A 28 -9.57 7.32 -0.85
C THR A 28 -9.28 6.32 0.28
N LEU A 29 -8.74 5.16 -0.07
CA LEU A 29 -8.29 4.20 0.94
C LEU A 29 -6.85 4.52 1.33
N VAL A 30 -6.61 4.82 2.60
CA VAL A 30 -5.30 5.11 3.16
C VAL A 30 -4.96 4.07 4.23
N ALA A 31 -3.73 3.64 4.31
CA ALA A 31 -3.24 2.65 5.24
C ALA A 31 -1.99 3.15 5.93
N THR A 32 -1.90 2.88 7.23
CA THR A 32 -0.68 3.14 7.98
C THR A 32 0.42 2.20 7.52
N HIS A 33 1.61 2.74 7.26
CA HIS A 33 2.72 1.91 6.83
C HIS A 33 3.21 1.00 7.98
N PRO A 34 3.30 -0.32 7.79
CA PRO A 34 3.74 -1.24 8.86
C PRO A 34 5.25 -1.14 9.15
N ARG A 35 6.00 -0.35 8.38
CA ARG A 35 7.42 -0.13 8.62
C ARG A 35 7.56 1.12 9.48
N GLU A 36 8.11 0.98 10.67
CA GLU A 36 8.42 2.10 11.57
C GLU A 36 9.41 3.13 10.95
N GLY A 37 10.16 2.72 9.92
CA GLY A 37 11.08 3.60 9.19
C GLY A 37 10.48 4.30 7.96
N SER A 38 9.21 4.04 7.62
CA SER A 38 8.57 4.68 6.47
C SER A 38 8.14 6.10 6.83
N PRO A 39 8.63 7.13 6.13
CA PRO A 39 8.22 8.51 6.38
C PRO A 39 6.84 8.84 5.75
N LEU A 40 6.25 7.92 4.98
CA LEU A 40 5.01 8.11 4.24
C LEU A 40 4.03 6.97 4.54
N ASP A 41 2.75 7.29 4.62
CA ASP A 41 1.64 6.34 4.67
C ASP A 41 1.31 5.82 3.25
N ILE A 42 0.47 4.78 3.18
CA ILE A 42 0.13 4.11 1.92
C ILE A 42 -1.26 4.58 1.46
N ALA A 43 -1.37 5.14 0.26
CA ALA A 43 -2.65 5.43 -0.37
C ALA A 43 -2.96 4.37 -1.42
N VAL A 44 -3.99 3.56 -1.16
CA VAL A 44 -4.50 2.57 -2.11
C VAL A 44 -5.44 3.28 -3.06
N VAL A 45 -4.92 3.62 -4.23
CA VAL A 45 -5.68 4.27 -5.31
C VAL A 45 -5.80 3.39 -6.56
N GLU A 46 -5.01 2.32 -6.62
CA GLU A 46 -5.04 1.37 -7.74
C GLU A 46 -5.66 0.04 -7.31
N GLY A 47 -6.54 -0.50 -8.17
CA GLY A 47 -7.26 -1.74 -7.89
C GLY A 47 -8.43 -1.58 -6.90
N ILE A 48 -8.72 -0.35 -6.44
CA ILE A 48 -9.87 -0.05 -5.59
C ILE A 48 -11.21 -0.30 -6.28
N ASP A 49 -11.26 -0.30 -7.62
CA ASP A 49 -12.47 -0.69 -8.37
C ASP A 49 -12.85 -2.17 -8.13
N GLN A 50 -11.91 -2.99 -7.67
CA GLN A 50 -12.18 -4.38 -7.27
C GLN A 50 -12.76 -4.48 -5.86
N LEU A 51 -12.67 -3.40 -5.08
CA LEU A 51 -13.28 -3.30 -3.76
C LEU A 51 -14.70 -2.73 -3.92
N GLU A 52 -15.70 -3.55 -3.58
CA GLU A 52 -17.10 -3.10 -3.55
C GLU A 52 -17.39 -2.09 -2.41
N GLY A 53 -16.42 -1.82 -1.54
CA GLY A 53 -16.51 -0.88 -0.43
C GLY A 53 -15.24 -0.84 0.41
N VAL A 54 -15.32 -0.23 1.60
CA VAL A 54 -14.21 -0.22 2.57
C VAL A 54 -14.04 -1.62 3.13
N PRO A 55 -12.92 -2.30 2.90
CA PRO A 55 -12.71 -3.63 3.46
C PRO A 55 -12.53 -3.50 4.98
N ALA A 56 -13.24 -4.34 5.73
CA ALA A 56 -13.09 -4.42 7.19
C ALA A 56 -11.91 -5.32 7.61
N THR A 57 -11.26 -5.97 6.65
CA THR A 57 -10.13 -6.87 6.81
C THR A 57 -8.85 -6.22 6.27
N PRO A 58 -7.67 -6.59 6.80
CA PRO A 58 -6.40 -6.16 6.24
C PRO A 58 -6.26 -6.70 4.82
N VAL A 59 -5.93 -5.81 3.89
CA VAL A 59 -5.76 -6.11 2.48
C VAL A 59 -4.29 -6.21 2.12
N GLU A 60 -3.98 -7.02 1.12
CA GLU A 60 -2.63 -7.10 0.57
C GLU A 60 -2.47 -6.03 -0.51
N VAL A 61 -1.49 -5.16 -0.33
CA VAL A 61 -1.16 -4.09 -1.27
C VAL A 61 0.30 -4.19 -1.69
N GLU A 62 0.55 -4.00 -2.97
CA GLU A 62 1.88 -3.90 -3.55
C GLU A 62 2.25 -2.42 -3.66
N ILE A 63 3.43 -2.05 -3.14
CA ILE A 63 3.85 -0.65 -3.12
C ILE A 63 4.43 -0.28 -4.48
N GLU A 64 3.84 0.69 -5.15
CA GLU A 64 4.29 1.14 -6.46
C GLU A 64 5.41 2.20 -6.34
N PRO A 65 6.27 2.37 -7.37
CA PRO A 65 7.30 3.41 -7.44
C PRO A 65 6.71 4.83 -7.67
N ARG A 66 5.54 5.11 -7.08
CA ARG A 66 4.72 6.30 -7.31
C ARG A 66 4.24 6.86 -5.98
N ILE A 67 4.27 8.19 -5.86
CA ILE A 67 3.86 8.93 -4.66
C ILE A 67 2.86 9.99 -5.10
N VAL A 68 1.79 10.16 -4.34
CA VAL A 68 0.75 11.16 -4.56
C VAL A 68 0.59 11.96 -3.28
N GLU A 69 0.75 13.28 -3.40
CA GLU A 69 0.66 14.27 -2.31
C GLU A 69 1.71 14.05 -1.22
N ASP A 70 1.51 13.06 -0.34
CA ASP A 70 2.47 12.61 0.69
C ASP A 70 2.29 11.11 1.01
N TYR A 71 1.64 10.37 0.12
CA TYR A 71 1.35 8.95 0.28
C TYR A 71 2.04 8.15 -0.80
N VAL A 72 2.63 7.02 -0.42
CA VAL A 72 3.08 6.05 -1.42
C VAL A 72 1.87 5.34 -2.02
N VAL A 73 1.83 5.20 -3.33
CA VAL A 73 0.73 4.54 -4.02
C VAL A 73 0.83 3.03 -3.75
N GLY A 74 -0.22 2.50 -3.13
CA GLY A 74 -0.45 1.07 -3.00
C GLY A 74 -1.38 0.59 -4.11
N ARG A 75 -1.03 -0.52 -4.73
CA ARG A 75 -1.91 -1.26 -5.62
C ARG A 75 -2.50 -2.43 -4.87
N LEU A 76 -3.84 -2.51 -4.83
CA LEU A 76 -4.52 -3.67 -4.25
C LEU A 76 -4.23 -4.92 -5.09
N VAL A 77 -3.62 -5.92 -4.45
CA VAL A 77 -3.38 -7.25 -5.04
C VAL A 77 -4.34 -8.30 -4.48
N ALA A 78 -4.72 -8.21 -3.21
CA ALA A 78 -5.73 -9.06 -2.60
C ALA A 78 -6.58 -8.32 -1.56
N VAL A 79 -7.89 -8.61 -1.54
CA VAL A 79 -8.84 -8.06 -0.56
C VAL A 79 -8.80 -8.77 0.80
N ASP A 80 -8.01 -9.83 0.90
CA ASP A 80 -7.78 -10.57 2.13
C ASP A 80 -6.29 -10.88 2.24
N CYS A 81 -5.65 -10.44 3.32
CA CYS A 81 -4.35 -10.96 3.76
C CYS A 81 -4.48 -12.39 4.31
N SER A 82 -5.13 -13.27 3.57
CA SER A 82 -4.95 -14.69 3.79
C SER A 82 -3.60 -15.02 3.18
N THR A 83 -2.59 -15.21 4.05
CA THR A 83 -1.27 -15.75 3.68
C THR A 83 -1.46 -16.71 2.51
N PRO A 84 -0.79 -16.52 1.36
CA PRO A 84 -0.96 -17.45 0.25
C PRO A 84 -0.67 -18.84 0.79
N ASP A 85 -1.73 -19.66 0.85
CA ASP A 85 -1.65 -21.07 1.17
C ASP A 85 -0.78 -21.66 0.05
N LEU A 86 0.51 -21.79 0.33
CA LEU A 86 1.47 -22.38 -0.59
C LEU A 86 1.05 -23.85 -0.77
N PRO A 87 0.88 -24.34 -2.02
CA PRO A 87 0.41 -25.69 -2.30
C PRO A 87 1.37 -26.80 -1.86
#